data_AF-A0A1B8RMQ3-F1
#
_entry.id   AF-A0A1B8RMQ3-F1
#
_cell.length_a   1.000
_cell.length_b   1.000
_cell.length_c   1.000
_cell.angle_alpha   90.00
_cell.angle_beta   90.00
_cell.angle_gamma   90.00
#
_symmetry.space_group_name_H-M   'P 1'
#
loop_
_entity.id
_entity.type
_entity.pdbx_description
1 polymer ?
#
loop_
_entity_poly.entity_id
_entity_poly.type
_entity_poly.pdbx_seq_one_letter_code
_entity_poly.pdbx_strand_id
1 'polypeptide(L)' 'MLIMINLDVMMVNKKIYLQGLAKKVYITNSNLSILKNEKAKTIRFSTLESICKALDC' A
#
# COMPACT_ATOMS: atom_id res chain seq x y z
N MET A 1 9.24 -0.18 -18.84
CA MET A 1 9.62 -0.64 -17.48
C MET A 1 8.36 -0.70 -16.64
N LEU A 2 8.09 -1.82 -15.96
CA LEU A 2 6.88 -2.03 -15.16
C LEU A 2 7.25 -1.97 -13.68
N ILE A 3 6.42 -1.30 -12.87
CA ILE A 3 6.54 -1.30 -11.40
C ILE A 3 5.54 -2.33 -10.87
N MET A 4 6.03 -3.37 -10.21
CA MET A 4 5.18 -4.36 -9.53
C MET A 4 5.03 -4.01 -8.05
N ILE A 5 3.80 -4.05 -7.53
CA ILE A 5 3.48 -3.67 -6.15
C ILE A 5 2.84 -4.88 -5.45
N ASN A 6 3.65 -5.67 -4.75
CA ASN A 6 3.20 -6.87 -4.04
C ASN A 6 2.71 -6.54 -2.62
N LEU A 7 1.67 -5.70 -2.52
CA LEU A 7 1.22 -5.18 -1.23
C LEU A 7 0.70 -6.28 -0.32
N ASP A 8 0.02 -7.29 -0.86
CA ASP A 8 -0.54 -8.41 -0.08
C ASP A 8 0.52 -9.23 0.64
N VAL A 9 1.58 -9.60 -0.08
CA VAL A 9 2.69 -10.36 0.48
C VAL A 9 3.40 -9.54 1.56
N MET A 10 3.64 -8.25 1.31
CA MET A 10 4.29 -7.36 2.28
C MET A 10 3.47 -7.19 3.56
N MET A 11 2.14 -7.07 3.44
CA MET A 11 1.25 -6.96 4.60
C MET A 11 1.26 -8.20 5.47
N VAL A 12 1.27 -9.40 4.86
CA VAL A 12 1.39 -10.68 5.59
C VAL A 12 2.73 -10.78 6.30
N ASN A 13 3.83 -10.50 5.59
CA ASN A 13 5.18 -10.55 6.16
C ASN A 13 5.35 -9.61 7.36
N LYS A 14 4.76 -8.41 7.28
CA LYS A 14 4.83 -7.38 8.33
C LYS A 14 3.71 -7.51 9.37
N LYS A 15 2.87 -8.55 9.27
CA LYS A 15 1.73 -8.83 10.18
C LYS A 15 0.82 -7.63 10.40
N ILE A 16 0.56 -6.85 9.34
CA ILE A 16 -0.25 -5.63 9.40
C ILE A 16 -1.55 -5.77 8.61
N TYR A 17 -2.66 -5.38 9.22
CA TYR A 17 -3.96 -5.34 8.56
C TYR A 17 -4.11 -4.12 7.66
N LEU A 18 -4.93 -4.24 6.62
CA LEU A 18 -5.22 -3.15 5.66
C LEU A 18 -5.66 -1.87 6.38
N GLN A 19 -6.53 -2.01 7.38
CA GLN A 19 -7.05 -0.89 8.17
C GLN A 19 -5.97 -0.20 9.01
N GLY A 20 -5.01 -0.98 9.52
CA GLY A 20 -3.88 -0.43 10.28
C GLY A 20 -2.90 0.31 9.37
N LEU A 21 -2.63 -0.25 8.19
CA LEU A 21 -1.79 0.40 7.19
C LEU A 21 -2.43 1.71 6.70
N ALA A 22 -3.71 1.69 6.32
CA ALA A 22 -4.44 2.89 5.91
C ALA A 22 -4.35 4.04 6.93
N LYS A 23 -4.46 3.73 8.22
CA LYS A 23 -4.28 4.70 9.32
C LYS A 23 -2.84 5.22 9.40
N LYS A 24 -1.83 4.36 9.26
CA LYS A 24 -0.41 4.78 9.28
C LYS A 24 -0.04 5.70 8.12
N VAL A 25 -0.60 5.47 6.94
CA VAL A 25 -0.27 6.23 5.72
C VAL A 25 -1.26 7.36 5.41
N TYR A 26 -2.23 7.62 6.30
CA TYR A 26 -3.25 8.66 6.14
C TYR A 26 -4.03 8.57 4.81
N ILE A 27 -4.36 7.35 4.38
CA ILE A 27 -5.19 7.10 3.18
C ILE A 27 -6.42 6.28 3.55
N THR A 28 -7.46 6.37 2.74
CA THR A 28 -8.70 5.60 2.99
C THR A 28 -8.47 4.10 2.72
N ASN A 29 -9.21 3.25 3.45
CA ASN A 29 -9.24 1.81 3.18
C ASN A 29 -9.61 1.51 1.72
N SER A 30 -10.51 2.30 1.12
CA SER A 30 -10.92 2.15 -0.28
C SER A 30 -9.75 2.38 -1.24
N ASN A 31 -8.97 3.46 -1.06
CA ASN A 31 -7.82 3.75 -1.91
C ASN A 31 -6.73 2.67 -1.76
N LEU A 32 -6.48 2.22 -0.53
CA LEU A 32 -5.52 1.16 -0.27
C LEU A 32 -5.96 -0.19 -0.84
N SER A 33 -7.27 -0.49 -0.80
CA SER A 33 -7.86 -1.69 -1.40
C SER A 33 -7.76 -1.68 -2.92
N ILE A 34 -7.98 -0.53 -3.56
CA ILE A 34 -7.78 -0.38 -5.02
C ILE A 34 -6.32 -0.65 -5.39
N LEU A 35 -5.36 -0.16 -4.59
CA LEU A 35 -3.94 -0.40 -4.81
C LEU A 35 -3.56 -1.87 -4.59
N LYS A 36 -4.06 -2.49 -3.51
CA LYS A 36 -3.85 -3.91 -3.21
C LYS A 36 -4.33 -4.82 -4.34
N ASN A 37 -5.50 -4.53 -4.90
CA ASN A 37 -6.12 -5.35 -5.95
C ASN A 37 -5.69 -4.94 -7.36
N GLU A 38 -4.57 -4.21 -7.53
CA GLU A 38 -4.01 -3.81 -8.82
C GLU A 38 -4.94 -2.97 -9.72
N LYS A 39 -6.00 -2.38 -9.14
CA LYS A 39 -6.99 -1.57 -9.87
C LYS A 39 -6.65 -0.07 -9.87
N ALA A 40 -5.49 0.30 -9.33
CA ALA A 40 -5.07 1.70 -9.24
C ALA A 40 -4.77 2.26 -10.64
N LYS A 41 -5.52 3.29 -11.04
CA LYS A 41 -5.29 4.01 -12.30
C LYS A 41 -4.22 5.09 -12.18
N THR A 42 -4.09 5.68 -10.99
CA THR A 42 -3.12 6.73 -10.69
C THR A 42 -2.72 6.66 -9.23
N ILE A 43 -1.44 6.89 -8.95
CA ILE A 43 -0.90 7.00 -7.59
C ILE A 43 0.26 7.98 -7.58
N ARG A 44 0.36 8.77 -6.51
CA ARG A 44 1.51 9.64 -6.29
C ARG A 44 2.68 8.82 -5.77
N PHE A 45 3.89 9.07 -6.26
CA PHE A 45 5.10 8.44 -5.74
C PHE A 45 5.28 8.66 -4.23
N SER A 46 4.89 9.82 -3.70
CA SER A 46 4.91 10.09 -2.26
C SER A 46 4.01 9.16 -1.44
N THR A 47 2.90 8.70 -2.02
CA THR A 47 2.02 7.70 -1.39
C THR A 47 2.69 6.33 -1.39
N LEU A 48 3.33 5.93 -2.50
CA LEU A 48 4.12 4.69 -2.55
C LEU A 48 5.26 4.72 -1.54
N GLU A 49 6.00 5.82 -1.46
CA GLU A 49 7.10 6.00 -0.51
C GLU A 49 6.60 5.91 0.94
N SER A 50 5.46 6.53 1.25
CA SER A 50 4.89 6.46 2.60
C SER A 50 4.42 5.04 2.96
N ILE A 51 3.87 4.28 2.00
CA ILE A 51 3.53 2.86 2.20
C ILE A 51 4.81 2.04 2.41
N CYS A 52 5.83 2.26 1.59
CA CYS A 52 7.16 1.64 1.66
C CYS A 52 7.79 1.86 3.05
N LYS A 53 7.77 3.09 3.56
CA LYS A 53 8.24 3.44 4.91
C LYS A 53 7.41 2.79 6.02
N ALA A 54 6.08 2.77 5.88
CA ALA A 54 5.19 2.16 6.87
C ALA A 54 5.34 0.64 6.95
N LEU A 55 5.77 0.00 5.86
CA LEU A 55 6.03 -1.43 5.74
C LEU A 55 7.51 -1.79 5.90
N ASP A 56 8.42 -0.80 5.98
CA ASP A 56 9.86 -1.03 6.11
C ASP A 56 10.39 -1.95 4.98
N CYS A 57 10.09 -1.55 3.74
CA CYS A 57 10.51 -2.20 2.50
C CYS A 57 11.95 -1.87 2.12
#